data_AF-A0AAJ4NGS6-F1
#
_entry.id   AF-A0AAJ4NGS6-F1
#
_cell.length_a   1.000
_cell.length_b   1.000
_cell.length_c   1.000
_cell.angle_alpha   90.00
_cell.angle_beta   90.00
_cell.angle_gamma   90.00
#
_symmetry.space_group_name_H-M   'P 1'
#
loop_
_entity.id
_entity.type
_entity.pdbx_description
1 polymer ?
#
loop_
_entity_poly.entity_id
_entity_poly.type
_entity_poly.pdbx_seq_one_letter_code
_entity_poly.pdbx_strand_id
1 'polypeptide(L)'
;MSEIKYIKEKQYLQKLYSEYADKKPHLADVLDPQDPQTSYLLEGFAFLSARLQDKIDDAFPEITLPLLQRLDSQAIKGLPATTIVQIDQSELLSFPVEINKDHLVLGNNGARFSFCHEFVVAPYSLLARKVIQHPNRSCISLELQYRGETKFHSTSSLDVFLGANKKTSETLLLAFSQYFEKIEVVHNHIRYEGDPLNYAFEPKIGKPYKIFPQENASLSAPQQLLEGLYLPHVHHFVELNIPQVVTELDWEQERRFTVNIYFNQQLPLTQEECENSFYLNCAPAMDTEAQHTLLIDFKENKSSYLLPIPSHHYLADLFEIQLSLEPHEQERGIYCHFYPTTELTASSRLMPQYHKTLFYSLTMEKNITGHTLYYLNFFDNKGAPMVTPPSLHFSCVYIGFERNQKNEIGLLNQHSEKMPDGIKTGNITLLSPCYPPIVNNHHFWQLLSHYSANASMLMSLESVKHLIADYILYRDTDRQVTRRCERLLSGLIELKTHLYDHILKGKPYRCLSLSLLLDNAQYESEGEAFVFTTHLYHFFPFCLSENMLLEMSVTLNDEKKTMWHLSPSPLKGHKSMI
;
A
#
# COMPACT_ATOMS: atom_id res chain seq x y z
N MET A 1 -2.11 -2.77 -27.06
CA MET A 1 -2.76 -2.14 -28.23
C MET A 1 -4.21 -1.87 -27.89
N SER A 2 -4.68 -0.66 -28.13
CA SER A 2 -6.07 -0.26 -27.89
C SER A 2 -6.95 -0.75 -29.04
N GLU A 3 -7.83 -1.71 -28.77
CA GLU A 3 -8.88 -2.18 -29.70
C GLU A 3 -9.70 -1.00 -30.25
N ILE A 4 -9.92 0.02 -29.42
CA ILE A 4 -10.66 1.23 -29.76
C ILE A 4 -9.96 2.01 -30.89
N LYS A 5 -8.63 2.16 -30.86
CA LYS A 5 -7.92 2.89 -31.92
C LYS A 5 -7.94 2.14 -33.24
N TYR A 6 -7.78 0.82 -33.20
CA TYR A 6 -7.92 -0.03 -34.38
C TYR A 6 -9.30 0.12 -35.03
N ILE A 7 -10.38 0.00 -34.25
CA ILE A 7 -11.74 0.14 -34.77
C ILE A 7 -11.98 1.54 -35.34
N LYS A 8 -11.51 2.60 -34.66
CA LYS A 8 -11.61 3.98 -35.14
C LYS A 8 -10.88 4.17 -36.46
N GLU A 9 -9.65 3.69 -36.58
CA GLU A 9 -8.85 3.82 -37.80
C GLU A 9 -9.47 3.02 -38.96
N LYS A 10 -9.97 1.81 -38.69
CA LYS A 10 -10.70 1.00 -39.67
C LYS A 10 -11.95 1.72 -40.19
N GLN A 11 -12.77 2.29 -39.29
CA GLN A 11 -13.96 3.06 -39.66
C GLN A 11 -13.60 4.33 -40.44
N TYR A 12 -12.52 5.01 -40.05
CA TYR A 12 -12.01 6.19 -40.75
C TYR A 12 -11.60 5.87 -42.19
N LEU A 13 -10.84 4.78 -42.40
CA LEU A 13 -10.44 4.32 -43.74
C LEU A 13 -11.64 3.91 -44.59
N GLN A 14 -12.62 3.20 -44.02
CA GLN A 14 -13.87 2.84 -44.71
C GLN A 14 -14.65 4.08 -45.16
N LYS A 15 -14.71 5.12 -44.30
CA LYS A 15 -15.37 6.38 -44.65
C LYS A 15 -14.61 7.14 -45.74
N LEU A 16 -13.29 7.25 -45.61
CA LEU A 16 -12.41 7.82 -46.63
C LEU A 16 -12.60 7.15 -47.99
N TYR A 17 -12.69 5.82 -47.99
CA TYR A 17 -12.99 5.05 -49.20
C TYR A 17 -14.31 5.49 -49.82
N SER A 18 -15.40 5.50 -49.05
CA SER A 18 -16.72 5.88 -49.59
C SER A 18 -16.71 7.28 -50.22
N GLU A 19 -16.08 8.24 -49.56
CA GLU A 19 -15.93 9.60 -50.08
C GLU A 19 -15.04 9.67 -51.34
N TYR A 20 -14.04 8.81 -51.46
CA TYR A 20 -13.16 8.75 -52.64
C TYR A 20 -13.80 8.01 -53.82
N ALA A 21 -14.54 6.94 -53.56
CA ALA A 21 -15.30 6.20 -54.56
C ALA A 21 -16.35 7.11 -55.23
N ASP A 22 -17.06 7.92 -54.44
CA ASP A 22 -18.02 8.92 -54.93
C ASP A 22 -17.36 9.97 -55.84
N LYS A 23 -16.14 10.42 -55.49
CA LYS A 23 -15.39 11.43 -56.26
C LYS A 23 -14.71 10.86 -57.51
N LYS A 24 -14.32 9.57 -57.49
CA LYS A 24 -13.55 8.91 -58.55
C LYS A 24 -14.08 7.49 -58.79
N PRO A 25 -15.16 7.34 -59.57
CA PRO A 25 -15.83 6.06 -59.77
C PRO A 25 -14.95 5.00 -60.47
N HIS A 26 -13.96 5.42 -61.26
CA HIS A 26 -13.01 4.51 -61.92
C HIS A 26 -12.07 3.77 -60.96
N LEU A 27 -11.99 4.18 -59.69
CA LEU A 27 -11.19 3.52 -58.66
C LEU A 27 -12.06 2.75 -57.65
N ALA A 28 -13.38 2.81 -57.75
CA ALA A 28 -14.30 2.20 -56.79
C ALA A 28 -14.12 0.68 -56.74
N ASP A 29 -14.05 0.01 -57.89
CA ASP A 29 -13.88 -1.45 -57.97
C ASP A 29 -12.53 -1.94 -57.44
N VAL A 30 -11.48 -1.12 -57.55
CA VAL A 30 -10.12 -1.45 -57.07
C VAL A 30 -9.98 -1.28 -55.57
N LEU A 31 -10.81 -0.41 -54.98
CA LEU A 31 -10.74 -0.05 -53.57
C LEU A 31 -11.92 -0.61 -52.77
N ASP A 32 -12.70 -1.52 -53.35
CA ASP A 32 -13.92 -2.05 -52.74
C ASP A 32 -13.63 -2.77 -51.41
N PRO A 33 -14.12 -2.28 -50.26
CA PRO A 33 -13.95 -2.93 -48.97
C PRO A 33 -14.73 -4.25 -48.87
N GLN A 34 -15.65 -4.56 -49.81
CA GLN A 34 -16.27 -5.87 -49.92
C GLN A 34 -15.38 -6.90 -50.62
N ASP A 35 -14.37 -6.47 -51.38
CA ASP A 35 -13.33 -7.37 -51.87
C ASP A 35 -12.45 -7.83 -50.68
N PRO A 36 -12.33 -9.15 -50.42
CA PRO A 36 -11.56 -9.67 -49.31
C PRO A 36 -10.10 -9.20 -49.29
N GLN A 37 -9.45 -9.06 -50.46
CA GLN A 37 -8.03 -8.68 -50.51
C GLN A 37 -7.81 -7.24 -50.06
N THR A 38 -8.64 -6.34 -50.58
CA THR A 38 -8.64 -4.94 -50.20
C THR A 38 -9.03 -4.77 -48.73
N SER A 39 -10.02 -5.52 -48.26
CA SER A 39 -10.44 -5.52 -46.85
C SER A 39 -9.30 -5.89 -45.90
N TYR A 40 -8.59 -7.00 -46.17
CA TYR A 40 -7.45 -7.41 -45.34
C TYR A 40 -6.29 -6.43 -45.36
N LEU A 41 -6.05 -5.78 -46.51
CA LEU A 41 -5.02 -4.74 -46.61
C LEU A 41 -5.38 -3.52 -45.76
N LEU A 42 -6.63 -3.07 -45.82
CA LEU A 42 -7.13 -1.95 -45.01
C LEU A 42 -7.11 -2.29 -43.50
N GLU A 43 -7.46 -3.51 -43.14
CA GLU A 43 -7.33 -3.99 -41.76
C GLU A 43 -5.87 -4.02 -41.29
N GLY A 44 -4.96 -4.55 -42.10
CA GLY A 44 -3.53 -4.55 -41.81
C GLY A 44 -2.94 -3.15 -41.67
N PHE A 45 -3.34 -2.23 -42.56
CA PHE A 45 -2.93 -0.83 -42.50
C PHE A 45 -3.50 -0.13 -41.25
N ALA A 46 -4.79 -0.31 -40.96
CA ALA A 46 -5.42 0.20 -39.74
C ALA A 46 -4.72 -0.31 -38.48
N PHE A 47 -4.33 -1.58 -38.47
CA PHE A 47 -3.61 -2.19 -37.35
C PHE A 47 -2.22 -1.53 -37.13
N LEU A 48 -1.43 -1.37 -38.18
CA LEU A 48 -0.11 -0.72 -38.09
C LEU A 48 -0.21 0.75 -37.68
N SER A 49 -1.15 1.50 -38.28
CA SER A 49 -1.40 2.90 -37.96
C SER A 49 -1.89 3.07 -36.53
N ALA A 50 -2.82 2.23 -36.06
CA ALA A 50 -3.27 2.25 -34.67
C ALA A 50 -2.13 1.96 -33.69
N ARG A 51 -1.20 1.05 -34.02
CA ARG A 51 -0.02 0.78 -33.19
C ARG A 51 0.94 1.98 -33.13
N LEU A 52 1.15 2.67 -34.24
CA LEU A 52 1.94 3.91 -34.26
C LEU A 52 1.29 5.02 -33.45
N GLN A 53 -0.03 5.22 -33.60
CA GLN A 53 -0.79 6.18 -32.79
C GLN A 53 -0.76 5.82 -31.30
N ASP A 54 -0.90 4.53 -30.95
CA ASP A 54 -0.72 4.04 -29.58
C ASP A 54 0.65 4.42 -29.02
N LYS A 55 1.73 4.25 -29.80
CA LYS A 55 3.08 4.60 -29.35
C LYS A 55 3.31 6.11 -29.27
N ILE A 56 2.75 6.91 -30.18
CA ILE A 56 2.87 8.37 -30.15
C ILE A 56 2.10 8.96 -28.97
N ASP A 57 0.91 8.43 -28.68
CA ASP A 57 0.07 8.91 -27.59
C ASP A 57 0.44 8.30 -26.23
N ASP A 58 1.48 7.47 -26.15
CA ASP A 58 1.82 6.70 -24.95
C ASP A 58 2.36 7.54 -23.79
N ALA A 59 2.37 8.87 -23.90
CA ALA A 59 2.77 9.81 -22.87
C ALA A 59 4.22 9.64 -22.36
N PHE A 60 5.15 9.18 -23.21
CA PHE A 60 6.60 9.16 -22.94
C PHE A 60 6.98 8.44 -21.63
N PRO A 61 6.64 7.14 -21.48
CA PRO A 61 7.01 6.33 -20.32
C PRO A 61 8.52 6.28 -20.10
N GLU A 62 9.31 6.44 -21.16
CA GLU A 62 10.77 6.43 -21.11
C GLU A 62 11.33 7.55 -20.23
N ILE A 63 10.55 8.62 -19.98
CA ILE A 63 10.90 9.73 -19.11
C ILE A 63 10.24 9.56 -17.74
N THR A 64 8.95 9.23 -17.71
CA THR A 64 8.16 9.25 -16.47
C THR A 64 8.40 8.04 -15.57
N LEU A 65 8.54 6.84 -16.14
CA LEU A 65 8.76 5.61 -15.37
C LEU A 65 10.09 5.65 -14.60
N PRO A 66 11.24 6.05 -15.18
CA PRO A 66 12.48 6.16 -14.42
C PRO A 66 12.40 7.18 -13.27
N LEU A 67 11.66 8.28 -13.43
CA LEU A 67 11.45 9.24 -12.36
C LEU A 67 10.61 8.66 -11.21
N LEU A 68 9.55 7.91 -11.53
CA LEU A 68 8.74 7.21 -10.52
C LEU A 68 9.51 6.08 -9.84
N GLN A 69 10.38 5.37 -10.56
CA GLN A 69 11.30 4.37 -10.01
C GLN A 69 12.27 5.02 -9.02
N ARG A 70 12.82 6.19 -9.35
CA ARG A 70 13.68 6.94 -8.43
C ARG A 70 12.94 7.42 -7.18
N LEU A 71 11.64 7.68 -7.29
CA LEU A 71 10.79 8.06 -6.15
C LEU A 71 10.29 6.84 -5.35
N ASP A 72 10.64 5.62 -5.76
CA ASP A 72 10.23 4.35 -5.13
C ASP A 72 8.70 4.25 -4.94
N SER A 73 7.95 4.63 -5.99
CA SER A 73 6.50 4.64 -5.95
C SER A 73 5.91 3.23 -5.97
N GLN A 74 5.15 2.85 -4.94
CA GLN A 74 4.49 1.54 -4.87
C GLN A 74 3.53 1.29 -6.04
N ALA A 75 2.92 2.35 -6.60
CA ALA A 75 1.96 2.26 -7.68
C ALA A 75 2.52 1.58 -8.95
N ILE A 76 3.83 1.71 -9.22
CA ILE A 76 4.49 1.08 -10.36
C ILE A 76 5.02 -0.33 -10.06
N LYS A 77 5.04 -0.75 -8.79
CA LYS A 77 5.39 -2.12 -8.35
C LYS A 77 4.15 -3.02 -8.22
N GLY A 78 2.97 -2.41 -8.01
CA GLY A 78 1.73 -3.12 -7.72
C GLY A 78 1.55 -3.34 -6.21
N LEU A 79 0.46 -3.99 -5.81
CA LEU A 79 0.15 -4.28 -4.42
C LEU A 79 0.06 -5.79 -4.24
N PRO A 80 0.96 -6.43 -3.46
CA PRO A 80 0.85 -7.85 -3.17
C PRO A 80 -0.36 -8.14 -2.28
N ALA A 81 -0.77 -9.41 -2.23
CA ALA A 81 -1.80 -9.85 -1.30
C ALA A 81 -1.32 -9.68 0.14
N THR A 82 -2.23 -9.31 1.03
CA THR A 82 -1.94 -9.10 2.45
C THR A 82 -2.97 -9.80 3.31
N THR A 83 -2.59 -10.17 4.52
CA THR A 83 -3.47 -10.77 5.52
C THR A 83 -2.94 -10.46 6.92
N ILE A 84 -3.78 -10.65 7.94
CA ILE A 84 -3.37 -10.57 9.35
C ILE A 84 -3.06 -11.97 9.83
N VAL A 85 -1.84 -12.16 10.33
CA VAL A 85 -1.39 -13.40 10.95
C VAL A 85 -1.38 -13.22 12.45
N GLN A 86 -2.03 -14.16 13.15
CA GLN A 86 -1.96 -14.29 14.59
C GLN A 86 -0.87 -15.29 14.96
N ILE A 87 -0.10 -14.93 15.98
CA ILE A 87 0.83 -15.81 16.67
C ILE A 87 0.12 -16.36 17.90
N ASP A 88 -0.23 -17.64 17.85
CA ASP A 88 -0.81 -18.36 18.97
C ASP A 88 0.27 -18.73 19.99
N GLN A 89 -0.06 -18.48 21.25
CA GLN A 89 0.78 -18.72 22.42
C GLN A 89 0.16 -19.84 23.27
N SER A 90 -0.29 -20.91 22.64
CA SER A 90 -0.89 -22.04 23.36
C SER A 90 0.08 -22.63 24.40
N GLU A 91 1.38 -22.45 24.21
CA GLU A 91 2.45 -22.80 25.16
C GLU A 91 2.96 -21.58 25.95
N LEU A 92 3.65 -21.83 27.07
CA LEU A 92 4.23 -20.79 27.91
C LEU A 92 5.40 -20.12 27.19
N LEU A 93 5.24 -18.84 26.82
CA LEU A 93 6.36 -17.99 26.42
C LEU A 93 6.98 -17.38 27.68
N SER A 94 8.22 -17.79 28.01
CA SER A 94 8.91 -17.29 29.19
C SER A 94 9.18 -15.79 29.14
N PHE A 95 9.43 -15.23 27.96
CA PHE A 95 9.78 -13.82 27.73
C PHE A 95 9.15 -13.29 26.43
N PRO A 96 8.99 -11.96 26.29
CA PRO A 96 8.55 -11.34 25.04
C PRO A 96 9.50 -11.65 23.89
N VAL A 97 8.95 -11.98 22.72
CA VAL A 97 9.73 -12.39 21.55
C VAL A 97 9.65 -11.34 20.46
N GLU A 98 10.80 -10.89 19.96
CA GLU A 98 10.88 -9.97 18.83
C GLU A 98 10.70 -10.72 17.51
N ILE A 99 9.72 -10.28 16.72
CA ILE A 99 9.47 -10.77 15.37
C ILE A 99 9.81 -9.66 14.39
N ASN A 100 10.59 -10.04 13.38
CA ASN A 100 11.07 -9.18 12.31
C ASN A 100 10.76 -9.78 10.93
N LYS A 101 11.20 -9.11 9.87
CA LYS A 101 10.91 -9.51 8.47
C LYS A 101 11.51 -10.86 8.05
N ASP A 102 12.54 -11.33 8.73
CA ASP A 102 13.18 -12.62 8.44
C ASP A 102 12.35 -13.81 8.92
N HIS A 103 11.41 -13.58 9.83
CA HIS A 103 10.50 -14.59 10.36
C HIS A 103 9.32 -14.74 9.42
N LEU A 104 9.37 -15.75 8.56
CA LEU A 104 8.40 -15.91 7.49
C LEU A 104 7.28 -16.84 7.91
N VAL A 105 6.10 -16.58 7.37
CA VAL A 105 4.92 -17.43 7.53
C VAL A 105 4.68 -18.17 6.22
N LEU A 106 4.49 -19.48 6.32
CA LEU A 106 4.43 -20.39 5.18
C LEU A 106 3.05 -21.06 5.12
N GLY A 107 2.57 -21.26 3.90
CA GLY A 107 1.37 -22.05 3.62
C GLY A 107 1.70 -23.43 3.06
N ASN A 108 0.81 -24.40 3.31
CA ASN A 108 0.95 -25.78 2.79
C ASN A 108 1.03 -25.87 1.25
N ASN A 109 0.59 -24.82 0.55
CA ASN A 109 0.62 -24.69 -0.90
C ASN A 109 1.93 -24.06 -1.44
N GLY A 110 2.91 -23.77 -0.58
CA GLY A 110 4.13 -23.07 -0.95
C GLY A 110 4.04 -21.54 -0.86
N ALA A 111 2.91 -20.98 -0.44
CA ALA A 111 2.76 -19.55 -0.22
C ALA A 111 3.72 -19.07 0.88
N ARG A 112 4.32 -17.89 0.67
CA ARG A 112 5.34 -17.34 1.55
C ARG A 112 5.03 -15.89 1.85
N PHE A 113 4.92 -15.57 3.14
CA PHE A 113 4.54 -14.26 3.62
C PHE A 113 5.57 -13.72 4.59
N SER A 114 5.90 -12.44 4.45
CA SER A 114 6.75 -11.70 5.38
C SER A 114 5.90 -10.73 6.19
N PHE A 115 6.21 -10.55 7.48
CA PHE A 115 5.61 -9.49 8.27
C PHE A 115 6.01 -8.11 7.75
N CYS A 116 5.05 -7.18 7.77
CA CYS A 116 5.25 -5.85 7.19
C CYS A 116 6.15 -4.94 8.05
N HIS A 117 6.12 -5.14 9.37
CA HIS A 117 6.91 -4.40 10.35
C HIS A 117 7.39 -5.33 11.47
N GLU A 118 8.35 -4.84 12.24
CA GLU A 118 8.85 -5.52 13.43
C GLU A 118 7.89 -5.28 14.60
N PHE A 119 7.65 -6.31 15.39
CA PHE A 119 6.74 -6.23 16.54
C PHE A 119 7.16 -7.23 17.63
N VAL A 120 6.67 -7.01 18.84
CA VAL A 120 6.95 -7.87 19.99
C VAL A 120 5.73 -8.71 20.33
N VAL A 121 5.93 -10.01 20.39
CA VAL A 121 4.94 -10.98 20.86
C VAL A 121 5.02 -11.02 22.38
N ALA A 122 4.08 -10.35 23.04
CA ALA A 122 4.03 -10.25 24.50
C ALA A 122 3.25 -11.43 25.10
N PRO A 123 3.66 -11.99 26.25
CA PRO A 123 3.09 -13.24 26.80
C PRO A 123 1.72 -13.02 27.48
N TYR A 124 0.75 -12.55 26.71
CA TYR A 124 -0.62 -12.29 27.15
C TYR A 124 -1.61 -13.01 26.25
N SER A 125 -2.58 -13.68 26.87
CA SER A 125 -3.70 -14.31 26.19
C SER A 125 -5.02 -13.68 26.61
N LEU A 126 -5.90 -13.43 25.65
CA LEU A 126 -7.23 -12.86 25.90
C LEU A 126 -8.26 -13.97 26.13
N LEU A 127 -8.77 -14.08 27.36
CA LEU A 127 -9.70 -15.14 27.80
C LEU A 127 -11.15 -14.82 27.48
N ALA A 128 -11.60 -13.59 27.73
CA ALA A 128 -12.98 -13.20 27.53
C ALA A 128 -13.10 -11.74 27.06
N ARG A 129 -14.15 -11.47 26.27
CA ARG A 129 -14.53 -10.12 25.83
C ARG A 129 -16.01 -9.92 26.16
N LYS A 130 -16.32 -8.85 26.87
CA LYS A 130 -17.70 -8.53 27.27
C LYS A 130 -17.99 -7.08 26.93
N VAL A 131 -19.15 -6.83 26.34
CA VAL A 131 -19.68 -5.47 26.19
C VAL A 131 -20.86 -5.30 27.15
N ILE A 132 -20.77 -4.26 27.98
CA ILE A 132 -21.83 -3.86 28.90
C ILE A 132 -22.38 -2.53 28.36
N GLN A 133 -23.66 -2.54 27.99
CA GLN A 133 -24.33 -1.35 27.49
C GLN A 133 -25.22 -0.72 28.56
N HIS A 134 -25.04 0.57 28.76
CA HIS A 134 -25.95 1.44 29.50
C HIS A 134 -26.58 2.44 28.53
N PRO A 135 -27.71 3.09 28.89
CA PRO A 135 -28.44 3.97 27.96
C PRO A 135 -27.59 5.06 27.30
N ASN A 136 -26.59 5.61 28.01
CA ASN A 136 -25.72 6.68 27.51
C ASN A 136 -24.22 6.34 27.57
N ARG A 137 -23.85 5.11 27.93
CA ARG A 137 -22.44 4.72 28.10
C ARG A 137 -22.25 3.26 27.74
N SER A 138 -21.07 2.90 27.27
CA SER A 138 -20.70 1.51 27.05
C SER A 138 -19.42 1.19 27.79
N CYS A 139 -19.24 -0.05 28.18
CA CYS A 139 -17.99 -0.56 28.72
C CYS A 139 -17.60 -1.84 27.98
N ILE A 140 -16.37 -1.87 27.46
CA ILE A 140 -15.76 -3.09 26.92
C ILE A 140 -14.80 -3.61 27.99
N SER A 141 -15.03 -4.85 28.40
CA SER A 141 -14.24 -5.55 29.42
C SER A 141 -13.47 -6.67 28.76
N LEU A 142 -12.14 -6.59 28.81
CA LEU A 142 -11.19 -7.56 28.28
C LEU A 142 -10.54 -8.30 29.44
N GLU A 143 -10.76 -9.61 29.55
CA GLU A 143 -10.11 -10.46 30.56
C GLU A 143 -8.83 -11.05 29.96
N LEU A 144 -7.68 -10.63 30.47
CA LEU A 144 -6.37 -11.09 30.03
C LEU A 144 -5.73 -12.00 31.05
N GLN A 145 -4.90 -12.92 30.56
CA GLN A 145 -4.06 -13.78 31.37
C GLN A 145 -2.60 -13.63 30.94
N TYR A 146 -1.74 -13.32 31.91
CA TYR A 146 -0.29 -13.33 31.75
C TYR A 146 0.24 -14.76 31.74
N ARG A 147 1.02 -15.09 30.71
CA ARG A 147 1.63 -16.42 30.49
C ARG A 147 3.16 -16.43 30.66
N GLY A 148 3.76 -15.30 31.01
CA GLY A 148 5.20 -15.19 31.20
C GLY A 148 5.70 -15.68 32.56
N GLU A 149 6.99 -15.49 32.80
CA GLU A 149 7.61 -15.73 34.10
C GLU A 149 7.12 -14.73 35.16
N THR A 150 6.68 -15.22 36.31
CA THR A 150 6.06 -14.40 37.36
C THR A 150 7.02 -13.45 38.07
N LYS A 151 8.34 -13.63 37.90
CA LYS A 151 9.36 -12.74 38.46
C LYS A 151 9.39 -11.36 37.80
N PHE A 152 8.84 -11.24 36.58
CA PHE A 152 8.80 -9.98 35.84
C PHE A 152 7.46 -9.29 36.05
N HIS A 153 7.42 -8.33 36.97
CA HIS A 153 6.19 -7.62 37.31
C HIS A 153 5.77 -6.55 36.29
N SER A 154 6.65 -6.14 35.38
CA SER A 154 6.39 -5.07 34.42
C SER A 154 5.24 -5.40 33.46
N THR A 155 4.33 -4.45 33.27
CA THR A 155 3.30 -4.52 32.22
C THR A 155 3.87 -4.11 30.86
N SER A 156 3.15 -4.43 29.77
CA SER A 156 3.56 -4.08 28.40
C SER A 156 2.44 -3.40 27.61
N SER A 157 2.81 -2.57 26.64
CA SER A 157 1.89 -2.16 25.57
C SER A 157 1.51 -3.38 24.73
N LEU A 158 0.24 -3.46 24.34
CA LEU A 158 -0.28 -4.56 23.53
C LEU A 158 -0.91 -4.02 22.25
N ASP A 159 -0.51 -4.59 21.13
CA ASP A 159 -1.13 -4.31 19.83
C ASP A 159 -2.38 -5.18 19.68
N VAL A 160 -3.52 -4.51 19.56
CA VAL A 160 -4.82 -5.19 19.50
C VAL A 160 -5.42 -5.01 18.11
N PHE A 161 -5.55 -6.13 17.40
CA PHE A 161 -6.29 -6.18 16.15
C PHE A 161 -7.79 -6.21 16.44
N LEU A 162 -8.55 -5.30 15.84
CA LEU A 162 -9.97 -5.12 16.16
C LEU A 162 -10.87 -6.20 15.56
N GLY A 163 -10.42 -6.91 14.52
CA GLY A 163 -11.13 -8.07 13.96
C GLY A 163 -11.24 -8.05 12.44
N ALA A 164 -11.65 -9.19 11.88
CA ALA A 164 -11.76 -9.40 10.43
C ALA A 164 -12.98 -8.73 9.81
N ASN A 165 -14.06 -8.52 10.59
CA ASN A 165 -15.26 -7.85 10.11
C ASN A 165 -15.02 -6.34 10.00
N LYS A 166 -14.90 -5.87 8.75
CA LYS A 166 -14.66 -4.46 8.40
C LYS A 166 -15.59 -3.49 9.14
N LYS A 167 -16.90 -3.72 9.15
CA LYS A 167 -17.87 -2.77 9.73
C LYS A 167 -17.66 -2.62 11.24
N THR A 168 -17.47 -3.75 11.92
CA THR A 168 -17.23 -3.79 13.37
C THR A 168 -15.90 -3.14 13.73
N SER A 169 -14.83 -3.47 12.99
CA SER A 169 -13.50 -2.92 13.26
C SER A 169 -13.42 -1.41 13.01
N GLU A 170 -14.03 -0.91 11.93
CA GLU A 170 -14.09 0.53 11.62
C GLU A 170 -14.93 1.29 12.68
N THR A 171 -16.03 0.69 13.15
CA THR A 171 -16.86 1.26 14.23
C THR A 171 -16.09 1.32 15.55
N LEU A 172 -15.37 0.24 15.89
CA LEU A 172 -14.50 0.21 17.07
C LEU A 172 -13.39 1.26 16.97
N LEU A 173 -12.75 1.40 15.81
CA LEU A 173 -11.67 2.38 15.62
C LEU A 173 -12.16 3.82 15.84
N LEU A 174 -13.34 4.15 15.32
CA LEU A 174 -14.03 5.41 15.61
C LEU A 174 -14.28 5.57 17.11
N ALA A 175 -14.79 4.53 17.77
CA ALA A 175 -15.11 4.56 19.20
C ALA A 175 -13.91 4.78 20.10
N PHE A 176 -12.80 4.08 19.86
CA PHE A 176 -11.55 4.28 20.58
C PHE A 176 -10.99 5.69 20.40
N SER A 177 -11.15 6.27 19.22
CA SER A 177 -10.56 7.57 18.88
C SER A 177 -11.39 8.76 19.35
N GLN A 178 -12.73 8.67 19.31
CA GLN A 178 -13.63 9.82 19.53
C GLN A 178 -14.52 9.70 20.77
N TYR A 179 -14.85 8.48 21.19
CA TYR A 179 -15.85 8.22 22.23
C TYR A 179 -15.26 7.66 23.53
N PHE A 180 -13.95 7.46 23.57
CA PHE A 180 -13.23 7.01 24.75
C PHE A 180 -13.37 8.03 25.90
N GLU A 181 -13.74 7.54 27.09
CA GLU A 181 -13.90 8.36 28.29
C GLU A 181 -12.83 8.05 29.33
N LYS A 182 -12.62 6.77 29.65
CA LYS A 182 -11.62 6.33 30.63
C LYS A 182 -11.26 4.86 30.50
N ILE A 183 -10.11 4.49 31.06
CA ILE A 183 -9.63 3.10 31.14
C ILE A 183 -9.33 2.73 32.60
N GLU A 184 -9.71 1.52 32.99
CA GLU A 184 -9.42 0.94 34.30
C GLU A 184 -8.80 -0.45 34.15
N VAL A 185 -7.77 -0.73 34.93
CA VAL A 185 -7.18 -2.07 35.06
C VAL A 185 -7.51 -2.62 36.44
N VAL A 186 -8.07 -3.82 36.48
CA VAL A 186 -8.45 -4.51 37.72
C VAL A 186 -7.62 -5.77 37.89
N HIS A 187 -6.87 -5.86 38.98
CA HIS A 187 -6.01 -6.99 39.33
C HIS A 187 -6.05 -7.19 40.85
N ASN A 188 -6.19 -8.43 41.34
CA ASN A 188 -6.31 -8.74 42.78
C ASN A 188 -7.38 -7.92 43.52
N HIS A 189 -8.52 -7.64 42.87
CA HIS A 189 -9.58 -6.75 43.35
C HIS A 189 -9.17 -5.27 43.57
N ILE A 190 -7.93 -4.91 43.24
CA ILE A 190 -7.43 -3.53 43.23
C ILE A 190 -7.76 -2.93 41.85
N ARG A 191 -8.20 -1.67 41.84
CA ARG A 191 -8.52 -0.92 40.62
C ARG A 191 -7.48 0.16 40.40
N TYR A 192 -6.88 0.17 39.23
CA TYR A 192 -5.96 1.18 38.74
C TYR A 192 -6.68 1.96 37.63
N GLU A 193 -6.87 3.26 37.82
CA GLU A 193 -7.52 4.12 36.83
C GLU A 193 -6.44 4.87 36.03
N GLY A 194 -6.54 4.83 34.70
CA GLY A 194 -5.64 5.58 33.83
C GLY A 194 -5.96 7.06 33.87
N ASP A 195 -4.96 7.91 33.71
CA ASP A 195 -5.16 9.35 33.65
C ASP A 195 -5.98 9.74 32.41
N PRO A 196 -7.22 10.23 32.55
CA PRO A 196 -8.09 10.54 31.41
C PRO A 196 -7.55 11.65 30.50
N LEU A 197 -6.64 12.50 31.01
CA LEU A 197 -6.06 13.60 30.24
C LEU A 197 -4.86 13.18 29.40
N ASN A 198 -4.16 12.13 29.82
CA ASN A 198 -2.90 11.70 29.21
C ASN A 198 -3.04 10.38 28.45
N TYR A 199 -4.05 9.58 28.75
CA TYR A 199 -4.32 8.34 28.05
C TYR A 199 -5.20 8.59 26.83
N ALA A 200 -4.73 8.20 25.65
CA ALA A 200 -5.50 8.20 24.43
C ALA A 200 -5.20 6.95 23.60
N PHE A 201 -6.18 6.47 22.86
CA PHE A 201 -5.95 5.42 21.88
C PHE A 201 -5.47 6.05 20.58
N GLU A 202 -4.30 5.61 20.11
CA GLU A 202 -3.78 5.98 18.81
C GLU A 202 -4.07 4.85 17.81
N PRO A 203 -4.81 5.12 16.71
CA PRO A 203 -4.97 4.15 15.64
C PRO A 203 -3.62 3.92 14.95
N LYS A 204 -3.29 2.68 14.60
CA LYS A 204 -2.02 2.36 13.92
C LYS A 204 -2.07 2.68 12.43
N ILE A 205 -2.18 3.97 12.11
CA ILE A 205 -2.21 4.53 10.76
C ILE A 205 -1.08 5.56 10.62
N GLY A 206 -0.45 5.62 9.44
CA GLY A 206 0.51 6.66 9.13
C GLY A 206 1.98 6.28 9.40
N LYS A 207 2.84 7.28 9.63
CA LYS A 207 4.30 7.13 9.52
C LYS A 207 4.99 6.07 10.39
N PRO A 208 4.58 5.79 11.65
CA PRO A 208 5.19 4.68 12.38
C PRO A 208 4.74 3.30 11.86
N TYR A 209 3.62 3.22 11.13
CA TYR A 209 2.98 1.98 10.70
C TYR A 209 2.93 1.89 9.18
N LYS A 210 4.03 1.40 8.59
CA LYS A 210 4.13 1.17 7.14
C LYS A 210 3.89 -0.29 6.81
N ILE A 211 3.17 -0.53 5.71
CA ILE A 211 2.91 -1.89 5.24
C ILE A 211 3.96 -2.32 4.22
N PHE A 212 4.22 -1.50 3.21
CA PHE A 212 5.28 -1.79 2.23
C PHE A 212 6.61 -1.13 2.61
N PRO A 213 7.74 -1.82 2.39
CA PRO A 213 9.07 -1.27 2.62
C PRO A 213 9.33 -0.09 1.67
N GLN A 214 9.91 0.98 2.21
CA GLN A 214 10.41 2.11 1.44
C GLN A 214 11.73 2.61 2.04
N GLU A 215 12.67 2.94 1.16
CA GLU A 215 13.96 3.50 1.55
C GLU A 215 13.82 4.95 2.05
N ASN A 216 12.91 5.73 1.45
CA ASN A 216 12.75 7.16 1.73
C ASN A 216 11.49 7.47 2.52
N ALA A 217 11.63 7.66 3.84
CA ALA A 217 10.49 7.88 4.73
C ALA A 217 9.68 9.18 4.51
N SER A 218 10.22 10.16 3.78
CA SER A 218 9.51 11.42 3.46
C SER A 218 8.46 11.26 2.36
N LEU A 219 8.57 10.23 1.51
CA LEU A 219 7.75 10.01 0.33
C LEU A 219 6.67 8.92 0.51
N SER A 220 6.39 8.50 1.76
CA SER A 220 5.48 7.38 2.03
C SER A 220 3.99 7.71 2.02
N ALA A 221 3.61 8.99 1.99
CA ALA A 221 2.20 9.39 2.08
C ALA A 221 1.32 8.89 0.92
N PRO A 222 1.74 8.98 -0.36
CA PRO A 222 1.02 8.36 -1.47
C PRO A 222 0.75 6.86 -1.28
N GLN A 223 1.72 6.13 -0.73
CA GLN A 223 1.57 4.71 -0.43
C GLN A 223 0.51 4.48 0.66
N GLN A 224 0.53 5.27 1.74
CA GLN A 224 -0.46 5.16 2.82
C GLN A 224 -1.89 5.40 2.33
N LEU A 225 -2.06 6.30 1.36
CA LEU A 225 -3.35 6.49 0.70
C LEU A 225 -3.78 5.24 -0.06
N LEU A 226 -2.87 4.60 -0.81
CA LEU A 226 -3.15 3.34 -1.51
C LEU A 226 -3.50 2.20 -0.54
N GLU A 227 -2.78 2.09 0.57
CA GLU A 227 -3.07 1.12 1.64
C GLU A 227 -4.49 1.34 2.17
N GLY A 228 -4.90 2.59 2.46
CA GLY A 228 -6.25 2.90 2.93
C GLY A 228 -7.37 2.63 1.92
N LEU A 229 -7.11 2.86 0.63
CA LEU A 229 -8.10 2.66 -0.43
C LEU A 229 -8.29 1.18 -0.77
N TYR A 230 -7.18 0.41 -0.83
CA TYR A 230 -7.18 -0.96 -1.36
C TYR A 230 -7.04 -2.05 -0.29
N LEU A 231 -6.42 -1.75 0.86
CA LEU A 231 -6.05 -2.71 1.90
C LEU A 231 -6.42 -2.25 3.32
N PRO A 232 -7.67 -1.81 3.59
CA PRO A 232 -8.03 -1.16 4.85
C PRO A 232 -7.81 -2.05 6.10
N HIS A 233 -7.89 -3.37 5.96
CA HIS A 233 -7.78 -4.32 7.08
C HIS A 233 -6.42 -4.29 7.78
N VAL A 234 -5.35 -3.87 7.10
CA VAL A 234 -3.99 -3.78 7.67
C VAL A 234 -3.88 -2.69 8.75
N HIS A 235 -4.85 -1.79 8.83
CA HIS A 235 -4.86 -0.63 9.71
C HIS A 235 -5.89 -0.72 10.85
N HIS A 236 -6.59 -1.84 10.98
CA HIS A 236 -7.59 -2.05 12.05
C HIS A 236 -6.93 -2.46 13.39
N PHE A 237 -5.96 -1.66 13.83
CA PHE A 237 -5.20 -1.89 15.05
C PHE A 237 -5.24 -0.67 15.97
N VAL A 238 -5.27 -0.94 17.27
CA VAL A 238 -5.12 0.06 18.34
C VAL A 238 -4.05 -0.42 19.32
N GLU A 239 -3.30 0.51 19.89
CA GLU A 239 -2.36 0.21 20.97
C GLU A 239 -3.06 0.31 22.34
N LEU A 240 -2.98 -0.75 23.12
CA LEU A 240 -3.41 -0.78 24.52
C LEU A 240 -2.18 -0.60 25.43
N ASN A 241 -1.92 0.64 25.85
CA ASN A 241 -0.75 1.00 26.65
C ASN A 241 -0.99 0.80 28.15
N ILE A 242 -1.02 -0.46 28.60
CA ILE A 242 -1.20 -0.81 30.03
C ILE A 242 -0.20 -0.09 30.96
N PRO A 243 1.10 0.06 30.61
CA PRO A 243 2.08 0.77 31.44
C PRO A 243 1.71 2.21 31.81
N GLN A 244 0.95 2.92 30.97
CA GLN A 244 0.46 4.27 31.30
C GLN A 244 -0.60 4.26 32.42
N VAL A 245 -1.27 3.14 32.65
CA VAL A 245 -2.26 2.96 33.73
C VAL A 245 -1.60 2.38 34.97
N VAL A 246 -0.86 1.29 34.80
CA VAL A 246 -0.18 0.58 35.89
C VAL A 246 1.11 -0.03 35.36
N THR A 247 2.24 0.32 35.99
CA THR A 247 3.58 -0.10 35.55
C THR A 247 3.91 -1.53 35.92
N GLU A 248 3.43 -1.99 37.07
CA GLU A 248 3.76 -3.30 37.64
C GLU A 248 2.53 -3.98 38.24
N LEU A 249 2.39 -5.30 38.01
CA LEU A 249 1.33 -6.13 38.57
C LEU A 249 1.93 -7.39 39.23
N ASP A 250 1.29 -7.85 40.31
CA ASP A 250 1.74 -9.02 41.06
C ASP A 250 1.24 -10.33 40.43
N TRP A 251 2.05 -10.88 39.51
CA TRP A 251 1.74 -12.13 38.80
C TRP A 251 1.90 -13.40 39.65
N GLU A 252 2.53 -13.32 40.83
CA GLU A 252 2.69 -14.48 41.72
C GLU A 252 1.37 -14.85 42.40
N GLN A 253 0.59 -13.83 42.79
CA GLN A 253 -0.72 -14.04 43.41
C GLN A 253 -1.80 -14.37 42.38
N GLU A 254 -1.93 -13.57 41.32
CA GLU A 254 -2.93 -13.77 40.29
C GLU A 254 -2.37 -13.39 38.92
N ARG A 255 -2.48 -14.31 37.96
CA ARG A 255 -2.04 -14.09 36.58
C ARG A 255 -3.11 -13.48 35.69
N ARG A 256 -4.31 -13.27 36.21
CA ARG A 256 -5.45 -12.73 35.48
C ARG A 256 -5.71 -11.29 35.89
N PHE A 257 -6.06 -10.48 34.91
CA PHE A 257 -6.48 -9.11 35.15
C PHE A 257 -7.51 -8.71 34.10
N THR A 258 -8.31 -7.72 34.43
CA THR A 258 -9.38 -7.23 33.56
C THR A 258 -9.13 -5.79 33.20
N VAL A 259 -9.18 -5.48 31.91
CA VAL A 259 -9.12 -4.11 31.40
C VAL A 259 -10.53 -3.67 31.02
N ASN A 260 -11.04 -2.64 31.68
CA ASN A 260 -12.33 -2.04 31.42
C ASN A 260 -12.15 -0.71 30.70
N ILE A 261 -12.78 -0.57 29.54
CA ILE A 261 -12.67 0.59 28.67
C ILE A 261 -14.05 1.21 28.55
N TYR A 262 -14.21 2.43 29.03
CA TYR A 262 -15.48 3.14 29.10
C TYR A 262 -15.62 4.15 27.96
N PHE A 263 -16.82 4.21 27.41
CA PHE A 263 -17.18 5.10 26.31
C PHE A 263 -18.35 6.01 26.72
N ASN A 264 -18.30 7.25 26.26
CA ASN A 264 -19.27 8.30 26.57
C ASN A 264 -20.60 8.19 25.79
N GLN A 265 -20.78 7.11 25.02
CA GLN A 265 -22.00 6.82 24.28
C GLN A 265 -22.29 5.32 24.19
N GLN A 266 -23.51 4.98 23.77
CA GLN A 266 -23.88 3.61 23.47
C GLN A 266 -23.27 3.17 22.14
N LEU A 267 -22.45 2.12 22.16
CA LEU A 267 -21.83 1.57 20.95
C LEU A 267 -22.81 0.65 20.22
N PRO A 268 -22.92 0.73 18.88
CA PRO A 268 -23.74 -0.18 18.10
C PRO A 268 -23.01 -1.52 17.90
N LEU A 269 -22.70 -2.20 19.00
CA LEU A 269 -21.92 -3.44 19.05
C LEU A 269 -22.66 -4.50 19.85
N THR A 270 -22.92 -5.66 19.24
CA THR A 270 -23.49 -6.83 19.94
C THR A 270 -22.43 -7.59 20.75
N GLN A 271 -22.86 -8.44 21.69
CA GLN A 271 -21.94 -9.30 22.44
C GLN A 271 -21.21 -10.30 21.52
N GLU A 272 -21.88 -10.85 20.51
CA GLU A 272 -21.27 -11.77 19.52
C GLU A 272 -20.19 -11.06 18.67
N GLU A 273 -20.46 -9.84 18.23
CA GLU A 273 -19.45 -9.04 17.51
C GLU A 273 -18.25 -8.70 18.41
N CYS A 274 -18.49 -8.42 19.69
CA CYS A 274 -17.43 -8.17 20.67
C CYS A 274 -16.56 -9.41 20.93
N GLU A 275 -17.17 -10.60 21.02
CA GLU A 275 -16.47 -11.87 21.21
C GLU A 275 -15.57 -12.23 20.02
N ASN A 276 -16.00 -11.88 18.80
CA ASN A 276 -15.26 -12.06 17.56
C ASN A 276 -14.31 -10.90 17.23
N SER A 277 -14.11 -9.97 18.16
CA SER A 277 -13.21 -8.82 18.05
C SER A 277 -12.08 -8.94 19.08
N PHE A 278 -11.05 -8.09 18.94
CA PHE A 278 -9.88 -8.02 19.83
C PHE A 278 -8.99 -9.27 19.78
N TYR A 279 -7.96 -9.23 18.94
CA TYR A 279 -6.95 -10.28 18.85
C TYR A 279 -5.58 -9.70 19.23
N LEU A 280 -4.83 -10.46 20.05
CA LEU A 280 -3.47 -10.12 20.47
C LEU A 280 -2.45 -10.88 19.62
N ASN A 281 -1.20 -10.40 19.65
CA ASN A 281 -0.06 -11.02 18.95
C ASN A 281 -0.34 -11.20 17.45
N CYS A 282 -0.96 -10.19 16.86
CA CYS A 282 -1.32 -10.17 15.45
C CYS A 282 -0.48 -9.12 14.73
N ALA A 283 -0.08 -9.43 13.50
CA ALA A 283 0.58 -8.46 12.63
C ALA A 283 0.18 -8.67 11.17
N PRO A 284 0.13 -7.60 10.36
CA PRO A 284 -0.04 -7.71 8.93
C PRO A 284 1.17 -8.40 8.30
N ALA A 285 0.89 -9.32 7.39
CA ALA A 285 1.85 -10.01 6.56
C ALA A 285 1.48 -9.82 5.08
N MET A 286 2.50 -9.76 4.22
CA MET A 286 2.35 -9.58 2.78
C MET A 286 3.02 -10.71 2.01
N ASP A 287 2.46 -11.01 0.84
CA ASP A 287 3.00 -12.01 -0.09
C ASP A 287 4.38 -11.59 -0.56
N THR A 288 5.37 -12.44 -0.28
CA THR A 288 6.76 -12.27 -0.68
C THR A 288 7.26 -13.61 -1.14
N GLU A 289 7.26 -13.81 -2.46
CA GLU A 289 7.82 -15.04 -3.04
C GLU A 289 9.30 -15.17 -2.69
N ALA A 290 9.82 -16.39 -2.88
CA ALA A 290 11.25 -16.60 -2.78
C ALA A 290 11.99 -15.75 -3.82
N GLN A 291 13.25 -15.41 -3.52
CA GLN A 291 14.12 -14.79 -4.51
C GLN A 291 14.36 -15.78 -5.66
N HIS A 292 14.13 -15.34 -6.88
CA HIS A 292 14.33 -16.13 -8.09
C HIS A 292 15.53 -15.60 -8.86
N THR A 293 16.51 -16.47 -9.11
CA THR A 293 17.66 -16.14 -9.96
C THR A 293 17.36 -16.53 -11.40
N LEU A 294 17.51 -15.57 -12.32
CA LEU A 294 17.44 -15.79 -13.75
C LEU A 294 18.84 -15.72 -14.34
N LEU A 295 19.15 -16.63 -15.25
CA LEU A 295 20.36 -16.61 -16.07
C LEU A 295 19.94 -16.43 -17.53
N ILE A 296 20.42 -15.37 -18.18
CA ILE A 296 20.02 -15.00 -19.53
C ILE A 296 21.26 -14.75 -20.40
N ASP A 297 21.25 -15.36 -21.59
CA ASP A 297 22.30 -15.19 -22.58
C ASP A 297 22.22 -13.82 -23.25
N PHE A 298 23.34 -13.11 -23.25
CA PHE A 298 23.51 -11.93 -24.07
C PHE A 298 23.53 -12.29 -25.56
N LYS A 299 23.05 -11.36 -26.39
CA LYS A 299 23.12 -11.45 -27.85
C LYS A 299 23.69 -10.17 -28.41
N GLU A 300 24.54 -10.28 -29.42
CA GLU A 300 25.06 -9.11 -30.14
C GLU A 300 23.92 -8.28 -30.74
N ASN A 301 24.09 -6.95 -30.72
CA ASN A 301 23.10 -5.98 -31.19
C ASN A 301 21.74 -6.06 -30.48
N LYS A 302 21.68 -6.66 -29.29
CA LYS A 302 20.47 -6.75 -28.48
C LYS A 302 20.69 -6.09 -27.12
N SER A 303 19.97 -4.99 -26.90
CA SER A 303 19.97 -4.25 -25.63
C SER A 303 18.79 -4.59 -24.72
N SER A 304 17.70 -5.16 -25.26
CA SER A 304 16.46 -5.43 -24.52
C SER A 304 16.19 -6.92 -24.37
N TYR A 305 15.98 -7.39 -23.14
CA TYR A 305 15.79 -8.80 -22.79
C TYR A 305 14.47 -9.01 -22.08
N LEU A 306 13.62 -9.89 -22.62
CA LEU A 306 12.39 -10.32 -21.97
C LEU A 306 12.74 -11.23 -20.79
N LEU A 307 12.28 -10.87 -19.59
CA LEU A 307 12.41 -11.70 -18.41
C LEU A 307 11.34 -12.80 -18.45
N PRO A 308 11.71 -14.09 -18.32
CA PRO A 308 10.78 -15.22 -18.39
C PRO A 308 9.99 -15.38 -17.07
N ILE A 309 9.26 -14.34 -16.68
CA ILE A 309 8.44 -14.34 -15.46
C ILE A 309 7.13 -15.08 -15.75
N PRO A 310 6.68 -15.99 -14.86
CA PRO A 310 5.44 -16.72 -15.05
C PRO A 310 4.23 -15.78 -15.25
N SER A 311 3.29 -16.17 -16.11
CA SER A 311 2.13 -15.34 -16.48
C SER A 311 1.15 -15.02 -15.34
N HIS A 312 1.30 -15.72 -14.21
CA HIS A 312 0.51 -15.60 -12.99
C HIS A 312 1.30 -14.92 -11.86
N HIS A 313 2.46 -14.35 -12.12
CA HIS A 313 3.24 -13.58 -11.16
C HIS A 313 3.41 -12.14 -11.64
N TYR A 314 3.58 -11.24 -10.69
CA TYR A 314 4.02 -9.86 -10.95
C TYR A 314 5.39 -9.64 -10.32
N LEU A 315 6.26 -8.91 -11.02
CA LEU A 315 7.55 -8.50 -10.48
C LEU A 315 7.35 -7.34 -9.51
N ALA A 316 7.75 -7.53 -8.25
CA ALA A 316 7.80 -6.48 -7.23
C ALA A 316 9.11 -5.71 -7.31
N ASP A 317 10.25 -6.41 -7.22
CA ASP A 317 11.58 -5.83 -7.22
C ASP A 317 12.57 -6.67 -8.04
N LEU A 318 13.61 -6.02 -8.56
CA LEU A 318 14.68 -6.62 -9.34
C LEU A 318 16.02 -6.02 -8.93
N PHE A 319 16.98 -6.87 -8.57
CA PHE A 319 18.28 -6.48 -8.01
C PHE A 319 19.37 -7.50 -8.37
N GLU A 320 20.60 -7.24 -7.91
CA GLU A 320 21.77 -8.11 -8.11
C GLU A 320 22.01 -8.51 -9.58
N ILE A 321 21.90 -7.55 -10.49
CA ILE A 321 22.29 -7.79 -11.89
C ILE A 321 23.81 -7.87 -11.96
N GLN A 322 24.33 -9.02 -12.38
CA GLN A 322 25.76 -9.30 -12.42
C GLN A 322 26.11 -10.15 -13.64
N LEU A 323 27.38 -10.13 -14.03
CA LEU A 323 27.88 -11.07 -15.03
C LEU A 323 27.98 -12.46 -14.40
N SER A 324 27.46 -13.46 -15.08
CA SER A 324 27.67 -14.85 -14.68
C SER A 324 28.82 -15.40 -15.52
N LEU A 325 29.96 -15.65 -14.86
CA LEU A 325 31.18 -16.16 -15.49
C LEU A 325 31.19 -17.69 -15.38
N GLU A 326 31.42 -18.39 -16.47
CA GLU A 326 31.67 -19.84 -16.41
C GLU A 326 33.12 -20.13 -16.03
N PRO A 327 33.39 -21.22 -15.27
CA PRO A 327 34.74 -21.58 -14.86
C PRO A 327 35.73 -21.87 -16.02
N HIS A 328 35.27 -21.94 -17.27
CA HIS A 328 36.06 -22.24 -18.45
C HIS A 328 36.38 -21.00 -19.32
N GLU A 329 35.93 -19.80 -18.95
CA GLU A 329 36.29 -18.57 -19.67
C GLU A 329 37.80 -18.27 -19.49
N GLN A 330 38.51 -18.09 -20.61
CA GLN A 330 39.97 -18.05 -20.68
C GLN A 330 40.59 -16.75 -20.11
N GLU A 331 39.81 -15.68 -19.95
CA GLU A 331 40.28 -14.40 -19.42
C GLU A 331 39.84 -14.20 -17.97
N ARG A 332 40.76 -13.72 -17.13
CA ARG A 332 40.47 -13.35 -15.73
C ARG A 332 39.51 -12.16 -15.70
N GLY A 333 38.23 -12.44 -15.45
CA GLY A 333 37.23 -11.57 -14.83
C GLY A 333 37.11 -10.17 -15.42
N ILE A 334 36.41 -10.03 -16.55
CA ILE A 334 35.84 -8.72 -16.92
C ILE A 334 34.79 -8.39 -15.86
N TYR A 335 35.12 -7.46 -14.96
CA TYR A 335 34.15 -6.92 -14.01
C TYR A 335 33.40 -5.76 -14.68
N CYS A 336 32.10 -5.94 -14.87
CA CYS A 336 31.20 -4.87 -15.26
C CYS A 336 30.21 -4.63 -14.11
N HIS A 337 30.10 -3.38 -13.67
CA HIS A 337 29.08 -3.00 -12.71
C HIS A 337 27.81 -2.58 -13.45
N PHE A 338 26.67 -3.02 -12.92
CA PHE A 338 25.35 -2.67 -13.40
C PHE A 338 24.72 -1.67 -12.44
N TYR A 339 24.21 -0.56 -12.97
CA TYR A 339 23.53 0.46 -12.20
C TYR A 339 22.16 0.75 -12.79
N PRO A 340 21.13 1.06 -11.98
CA PRO A 340 19.84 1.46 -12.52
C PRO A 340 19.97 2.79 -13.26
N THR A 341 19.16 2.99 -14.30
CA THR A 341 19.16 4.25 -15.07
C THR A 341 18.79 5.47 -14.22
N THR A 342 18.21 5.27 -13.03
CA THR A 342 17.95 6.33 -12.04
C THR A 342 19.22 7.02 -11.54
N GLU A 343 20.37 6.31 -11.55
CA GLU A 343 21.68 6.88 -11.20
C GLU A 343 22.33 7.64 -12.36
N LEU A 344 21.87 7.43 -13.60
CA LEU A 344 22.42 8.02 -14.82
C LEU A 344 22.05 9.51 -14.95
N THR A 345 22.67 10.34 -14.13
CA THR A 345 22.57 11.81 -14.14
C THR A 345 23.71 12.45 -14.92
N ALA A 346 23.55 13.71 -15.37
CA ALA A 346 24.60 14.43 -16.09
C ALA A 346 25.92 14.52 -15.29
N SER A 347 25.84 14.66 -13.96
CA SER A 347 27.00 14.66 -13.06
C SER A 347 27.61 13.27 -12.89
N SER A 348 26.78 12.22 -12.76
CA SER A 348 27.28 10.84 -12.61
C SER A 348 28.13 10.41 -13.80
N ARG A 349 27.78 10.80 -15.04
CA ARG A 349 28.51 10.40 -16.26
C ARG A 349 29.99 10.79 -16.26
N LEU A 350 30.34 11.83 -15.50
CA LEU A 350 31.71 12.33 -15.40
C LEU A 350 32.54 11.59 -14.35
N MET A 351 31.93 10.76 -13.50
CA MET A 351 32.66 10.02 -12.48
C MET A 351 33.44 8.84 -13.09
N PRO A 352 34.71 8.62 -12.70
CA PRO A 352 35.54 7.54 -13.23
C PRO A 352 34.89 6.15 -13.11
N GLN A 353 34.14 5.92 -12.03
CA GLN A 353 33.46 4.66 -11.77
C GLN A 353 32.45 4.27 -12.85
N TYR A 354 31.80 5.22 -13.51
CA TYR A 354 30.77 4.96 -14.53
C TYR A 354 31.31 4.90 -15.98
N HIS A 355 32.64 4.90 -16.16
CA HIS A 355 33.22 4.86 -17.51
C HIS A 355 33.15 3.48 -18.18
N LYS A 356 33.07 2.41 -17.40
CA LYS A 356 33.00 1.01 -17.88
C LYS A 356 31.80 0.25 -17.32
N THR A 357 30.72 0.96 -17.05
CA THR A 357 29.51 0.41 -16.42
C THR A 357 28.37 0.34 -17.42
N LEU A 358 27.49 -0.63 -17.21
CA LEU A 358 26.24 -0.71 -17.93
C LEU A 358 25.12 -0.19 -17.02
N PHE A 359 24.22 0.56 -17.62
CA PHE A 359 23.00 1.01 -16.96
C PHE A 359 21.83 0.15 -17.39
N TYR A 360 20.90 -0.12 -16.48
CA TYR A 360 19.72 -0.92 -16.80
C TYR A 360 18.42 -0.21 -16.43
N SER A 361 17.38 -0.41 -17.25
CA SER A 361 16.01 -0.02 -16.91
C SER A 361 15.04 -1.17 -17.11
N LEU A 362 14.05 -1.24 -16.21
CA LEU A 362 12.93 -2.15 -16.32
C LEU A 362 11.77 -1.44 -17.01
N THR A 363 11.31 -1.98 -18.13
CA THR A 363 10.10 -1.53 -18.83
C THR A 363 9.04 -2.61 -18.84
N MET A 364 7.78 -2.22 -18.71
CA MET A 364 6.65 -3.13 -18.65
C MET A 364 5.70 -2.88 -19.81
N GLU A 365 5.19 -3.94 -20.43
CA GLU A 365 4.18 -3.85 -21.48
C GLU A 365 3.07 -4.88 -21.23
N LYS A 366 1.82 -4.55 -21.59
CA LYS A 366 0.75 -5.55 -21.59
C LYS A 366 0.64 -6.19 -22.95
N ASN A 367 0.64 -7.52 -22.98
CA ASN A 367 0.33 -8.26 -24.20
C ASN A 367 -1.19 -8.23 -24.50
N ILE A 368 -1.59 -8.79 -25.64
CA ILE A 368 -2.99 -8.85 -26.08
C ILE A 368 -3.92 -9.61 -25.11
N THR A 369 -3.39 -10.57 -24.35
CA THR A 369 -4.13 -11.33 -23.34
C THR A 369 -4.18 -10.62 -21.97
N GLY A 370 -3.56 -9.45 -21.85
CA GLY A 370 -3.51 -8.67 -20.62
C GLY A 370 -2.43 -9.09 -19.62
N HIS A 371 -1.52 -10.01 -19.98
CA HIS A 371 -0.35 -10.36 -19.18
C HIS A 371 0.71 -9.26 -19.29
N THR A 372 1.33 -8.94 -18.15
CA THR A 372 2.45 -8.01 -18.08
C THR A 372 3.73 -8.72 -18.49
N LEU A 373 4.40 -8.18 -19.50
CA LEU A 373 5.71 -8.57 -19.96
C LEU A 373 6.74 -7.59 -19.40
N TYR A 374 7.86 -8.13 -18.92
CA TYR A 374 8.93 -7.37 -18.28
C TYR A 374 10.18 -7.42 -19.14
N TYR A 375 10.68 -6.26 -19.55
CA TYR A 375 11.88 -6.13 -20.35
C TYR A 375 12.96 -5.41 -19.57
N LEU A 376 14.14 -6.01 -19.52
CA LEU A 376 15.35 -5.42 -18.98
C LEU A 376 16.17 -4.85 -20.13
N ASN A 377 16.38 -3.53 -20.12
CA ASN A 377 17.08 -2.80 -21.17
C ASN A 377 18.44 -2.32 -20.67
N PHE A 378 19.50 -2.57 -21.44
CA PHE A 378 20.86 -2.16 -21.11
C PHE A 378 21.33 -0.97 -21.96
N PHE A 379 22.00 -0.03 -21.31
CA PHE A 379 22.54 1.20 -21.88
C PHE A 379 24.01 1.37 -21.49
N ASP A 380 24.77 2.07 -22.33
CA ASP A 380 26.09 2.55 -21.99
C ASP A 380 26.04 3.83 -21.13
N ASN A 381 27.21 4.35 -20.75
CA ASN A 381 27.31 5.59 -19.97
C ASN A 381 26.88 6.87 -20.70
N LYS A 382 26.69 6.82 -22.02
CA LYS A 382 26.14 7.91 -22.82
C LYS A 382 24.62 7.81 -22.94
N GLY A 383 24.03 6.70 -22.48
CA GLY A 383 22.61 6.37 -22.63
C GLY A 383 22.28 5.75 -23.99
N ALA A 384 23.27 5.34 -24.78
CA ALA A 384 23.05 4.58 -26.00
C ALA A 384 22.75 3.11 -25.68
N PRO A 385 21.88 2.43 -26.45
CA PRO A 385 21.59 1.02 -26.24
C PRO A 385 22.85 0.17 -26.37
N MET A 386 22.98 -0.84 -25.50
CA MET A 386 24.11 -1.77 -25.55
C MET A 386 24.14 -2.53 -26.88
N VAL A 387 25.31 -2.52 -27.53
CA VAL A 387 25.56 -3.20 -28.81
C VAL A 387 26.42 -4.44 -28.62
N THR A 388 27.55 -4.28 -27.93
CA THR A 388 28.48 -5.36 -27.62
C THR A 388 28.37 -5.73 -26.14
N PRO A 389 27.92 -6.94 -25.80
CA PRO A 389 27.82 -7.37 -24.42
C PRO A 389 29.22 -7.60 -23.80
N PRO A 390 29.36 -7.41 -22.49
CA PRO A 390 30.64 -7.59 -21.78
C PRO A 390 30.98 -9.06 -21.50
N SER A 391 30.01 -9.98 -21.56
CA SER A 391 30.17 -11.42 -21.34
C SER A 391 29.12 -12.21 -22.14
N LEU A 392 29.11 -13.55 -21.99
CA LEU A 392 28.12 -14.44 -22.58
C LEU A 392 26.75 -14.37 -21.88
N HIS A 393 26.73 -14.27 -20.55
CA HIS A 393 25.50 -14.33 -19.76
C HIS A 393 25.49 -13.28 -18.65
N PHE A 394 24.28 -12.82 -18.29
CA PHE A 394 24.06 -12.11 -17.04
C PHE A 394 23.08 -12.88 -16.17
N SER A 395 23.26 -12.73 -14.85
CA SER A 395 22.29 -13.15 -13.86
C SER A 395 21.57 -11.94 -13.28
N CYS A 396 20.31 -12.12 -12.92
CA CYS A 396 19.57 -11.14 -12.11
C CYS A 396 18.68 -11.86 -11.10
N VAL A 397 18.45 -11.23 -9.96
CA VAL A 397 17.54 -11.72 -8.93
C VAL A 397 16.28 -10.88 -8.95
N TYR A 398 15.12 -11.53 -8.93
CA TYR A 398 13.84 -10.84 -8.78
C TYR A 398 13.03 -11.43 -7.64
N ILE A 399 12.14 -10.60 -7.08
CA ILE A 399 11.09 -11.00 -6.15
C ILE A 399 9.75 -10.73 -6.82
N GLY A 400 8.88 -11.72 -6.80
CA GLY A 400 7.52 -11.64 -7.32
C GLY A 400 6.46 -11.76 -6.24
N PHE A 401 5.22 -11.63 -6.68
CA PHE A 401 4.03 -12.05 -5.92
C PHE A 401 2.99 -12.64 -6.86
N GLU A 402 2.20 -13.57 -6.32
CA GLU A 402 1.30 -14.36 -7.12
C GLU A 402 0.00 -13.60 -7.39
N ARG A 403 -0.49 -13.71 -8.63
CA ARG A 403 -1.76 -13.11 -9.02
C ARG A 403 -2.94 -13.76 -8.31
N ASN A 404 -2.92 -15.08 -8.17
CA ASN A 404 -4.05 -15.86 -7.68
C ASN A 404 -3.58 -16.83 -6.59
N GLN A 405 -3.69 -16.41 -5.33
CA GLN A 405 -3.52 -17.34 -4.21
C GLN A 405 -4.87 -17.88 -3.75
N LYS A 406 -4.85 -19.11 -3.21
CA LYS A 406 -6.02 -19.68 -2.54
C LYS A 406 -6.38 -18.81 -1.34
N ASN A 407 -7.61 -18.33 -1.30
CA ASN A 407 -8.06 -17.44 -0.25
C ASN A 407 -8.80 -18.21 0.85
N GLU A 408 -8.07 -18.73 1.83
CA GLU A 408 -8.61 -19.53 2.93
C GLU A 408 -8.04 -19.07 4.28
N ILE A 409 -8.87 -19.13 5.33
CA ILE A 409 -8.46 -18.85 6.70
C ILE A 409 -7.63 -20.04 7.22
N GLY A 410 -6.52 -19.75 7.91
CA GLY A 410 -5.61 -20.79 8.41
C GLY A 410 -4.73 -21.43 7.33
N LEU A 411 -4.66 -20.85 6.13
CA LEU A 411 -3.70 -21.25 5.08
C LEU A 411 -2.25 -21.11 5.55
N LEU A 412 -1.92 -20.00 6.22
CA LEU A 412 -0.58 -19.65 6.67
C LEU A 412 -0.31 -20.21 8.07
N ASN A 413 -0.22 -21.54 8.16
CA ASN A 413 -0.13 -22.29 9.41
C ASN A 413 1.26 -22.85 9.74
N GLN A 414 2.25 -22.58 8.88
CA GLN A 414 3.65 -22.95 9.09
C GLN A 414 4.51 -21.68 9.17
N HIS A 415 5.76 -21.84 9.55
CA HIS A 415 6.73 -20.74 9.62
C HIS A 415 8.15 -21.22 9.28
N SER A 416 9.03 -20.27 8.98
CA SER A 416 10.44 -20.55 8.72
C SER A 416 11.19 -21.02 9.96
N GLU A 417 12.29 -21.76 9.78
CA GLU A 417 13.20 -22.23 10.84
C GLU A 417 13.75 -21.11 11.74
N LYS A 418 13.79 -19.86 11.26
CA LYS A 418 14.22 -18.71 12.06
C LYS A 418 13.20 -18.33 13.15
N MET A 419 11.96 -18.78 13.04
CA MET A 419 10.91 -18.50 14.02
C MET A 419 11.25 -19.19 15.36
N PRO A 420 11.02 -18.52 16.50
CA PRO A 420 11.26 -19.13 17.80
C PRO A 420 10.36 -20.35 18.06
N ASP A 421 10.94 -21.34 18.76
CA ASP A 421 10.27 -22.60 19.09
C ASP A 421 8.99 -22.39 19.93
N GLY A 422 7.99 -23.25 19.71
CA GLY A 422 6.73 -23.23 20.46
C GLY A 422 5.68 -22.22 19.97
N ILE A 423 6.02 -21.41 18.96
CA ILE A 423 5.08 -20.48 18.33
C ILE A 423 4.26 -21.18 17.25
N LYS A 424 2.95 -20.94 17.23
CA LYS A 424 2.09 -21.32 16.10
C LYS A 424 1.63 -20.07 15.37
N THR A 425 1.61 -20.14 14.05
CA THR A 425 1.15 -19.05 13.19
C THR A 425 -0.17 -19.45 12.53
N GLY A 426 -1.02 -18.48 12.24
CA GLY A 426 -2.25 -18.70 11.49
C GLY A 426 -2.82 -17.38 10.99
N ASN A 427 -3.19 -17.30 9.70
CA ASN A 427 -3.92 -16.13 9.22
C ASN A 427 -5.36 -16.14 9.74
N ILE A 428 -5.78 -15.01 10.31
CA ILE A 428 -7.12 -14.81 10.88
C ILE A 428 -8.04 -14.02 9.96
N THR A 429 -7.48 -13.36 8.94
CA THR A 429 -8.24 -12.74 7.85
C THR A 429 -8.06 -13.51 6.56
N LEU A 430 -9.02 -13.32 5.64
CA LEU A 430 -8.85 -13.69 4.24
C LEU A 430 -7.72 -12.86 3.62
N LEU A 431 -7.07 -13.43 2.61
CA LEU A 431 -6.10 -12.74 1.77
C LEU A 431 -6.82 -11.64 0.98
N SER A 432 -6.22 -10.45 0.99
CA SER A 432 -6.66 -9.36 0.12
C SER A 432 -6.40 -9.71 -1.35
N PRO A 433 -7.15 -9.10 -2.30
CA PRO A 433 -6.75 -9.15 -3.69
C PRO A 433 -5.34 -8.57 -3.86
N CYS A 434 -4.59 -9.11 -4.81
CA CYS A 434 -3.38 -8.47 -5.32
C CYS A 434 -3.74 -7.55 -6.48
N TYR A 435 -2.94 -6.51 -6.67
CA TYR A 435 -3.11 -5.57 -7.76
C TYR A 435 -1.85 -5.48 -8.62
N PRO A 436 -1.98 -5.55 -9.96
CA PRO A 436 -0.84 -5.53 -10.86
C PRO A 436 -0.10 -4.19 -10.82
N PRO A 437 1.18 -4.13 -11.22
CA PRO A 437 1.84 -2.86 -11.48
C PRO A 437 1.10 -2.08 -12.58
N ILE A 438 1.08 -0.75 -12.47
CA ILE A 438 0.51 0.09 -13.53
C ILE A 438 1.42 0.05 -14.75
N VAL A 439 0.79 -0.29 -15.88
CA VAL A 439 1.42 -0.23 -17.22
C VAL A 439 0.83 0.91 -18.06
N ASN A 440 -0.20 1.61 -17.57
CA ASN A 440 -0.79 2.73 -18.30
C ASN A 440 0.00 4.01 -18.03
N ASN A 441 0.77 4.41 -19.04
CA ASN A 441 1.69 5.52 -18.99
C ASN A 441 1.05 6.88 -18.68
N HIS A 442 -0.24 7.07 -19.03
CA HIS A 442 -0.93 8.34 -18.75
C HIS A 442 -1.04 8.62 -17.24
N HIS A 443 -1.15 7.59 -16.41
CA HIS A 443 -1.20 7.76 -14.95
C HIS A 443 0.16 8.18 -14.38
N PHE A 444 1.27 7.92 -15.08
CA PHE A 444 2.60 8.28 -14.57
C PHE A 444 2.75 9.80 -14.44
N TRP A 445 2.25 10.59 -15.39
CA TRP A 445 2.27 12.04 -15.31
C TRP A 445 1.41 12.57 -14.16
N GLN A 446 0.23 11.99 -13.94
CA GLN A 446 -0.65 12.37 -12.85
C GLN A 446 0.06 12.16 -11.50
N LEU A 447 0.60 10.96 -11.28
CA LEU A 447 1.33 10.63 -10.06
C LEU A 447 2.57 11.52 -9.87
N LEU A 448 3.35 11.75 -10.92
CA LEU A 448 4.51 12.64 -10.85
C LEU A 448 4.12 14.09 -10.49
N SER A 449 3.02 14.59 -11.04
CA SER A 449 2.55 15.94 -10.76
C SER A 449 2.26 16.15 -9.27
N HIS A 450 1.78 15.11 -8.56
CA HIS A 450 1.48 15.21 -7.13
C HIS A 450 2.73 15.37 -6.27
N TYR A 451 3.91 14.92 -6.71
CA TYR A 451 5.15 15.22 -5.99
C TYR A 451 5.49 16.72 -5.98
N SER A 452 4.85 17.52 -6.85
CA SER A 452 4.87 18.99 -6.80
C SER A 452 3.70 19.62 -6.03
N ALA A 453 2.79 18.82 -5.44
CA ALA A 453 1.63 19.30 -4.69
C ALA A 453 1.99 20.29 -3.57
N ASN A 454 1.14 21.27 -3.34
CA ASN A 454 1.37 22.31 -2.34
C ASN A 454 0.10 22.54 -1.51
N ALA A 455 0.19 23.39 -0.49
CA ALA A 455 -0.92 23.69 0.40
C ALA A 455 -2.15 24.25 -0.33
N SER A 456 -1.98 24.89 -1.51
CA SER A 456 -3.12 25.43 -2.28
C SER A 456 -4.05 24.35 -2.81
N MET A 457 -3.55 23.13 -3.06
CA MET A 457 -4.39 21.99 -3.45
C MET A 457 -5.40 21.61 -2.36
N LEU A 458 -5.06 21.86 -1.09
CA LEU A 458 -5.93 21.60 0.04
C LEU A 458 -6.94 22.73 0.29
N MET A 459 -6.88 23.84 -0.44
CA MET A 459 -7.81 24.97 -0.28
C MET A 459 -9.08 24.83 -1.11
N SER A 460 -9.14 23.84 -2.02
CA SER A 460 -10.31 23.58 -2.88
C SER A 460 -10.73 22.12 -2.79
N LEU A 461 -12.02 21.89 -2.54
CA LEU A 461 -12.59 20.55 -2.49
C LEU A 461 -12.43 19.81 -3.82
N GLU A 462 -12.60 20.48 -4.95
CA GLU A 462 -12.45 19.88 -6.28
C GLU A 462 -11.02 19.41 -6.51
N SER A 463 -10.03 20.21 -6.09
CA SER A 463 -8.62 19.84 -6.18
C SER A 463 -8.30 18.62 -5.32
N VAL A 464 -8.84 18.55 -4.10
CA VAL A 464 -8.70 17.37 -3.22
C VAL A 464 -9.36 16.14 -3.85
N LYS A 465 -10.57 16.26 -4.40
CA LYS A 465 -11.25 15.14 -5.08
C LYS A 465 -10.45 14.64 -6.27
N HIS A 466 -9.91 15.54 -7.11
CA HIS A 466 -9.06 15.17 -8.24
C HIS A 466 -7.76 14.48 -7.78
N LEU A 467 -7.08 15.05 -6.78
CA LEU A 467 -5.86 14.50 -6.20
C LEU A 467 -6.07 13.05 -5.75
N ILE A 468 -7.16 12.75 -5.03
CA ILE A 468 -7.44 11.40 -4.55
C ILE A 468 -7.94 10.49 -5.69
N ALA A 469 -8.74 11.01 -6.63
CA ALA A 469 -9.26 10.24 -7.76
C ALA A 469 -8.16 9.69 -8.67
N ASP A 470 -7.05 10.41 -8.79
CA ASP A 470 -5.85 9.98 -9.52
C ASP A 470 -5.16 8.77 -8.86
N TYR A 471 -5.39 8.51 -7.56
CA TYR A 471 -4.94 7.29 -6.86
C TYR A 471 -5.93 6.12 -6.96
N ILE A 472 -7.04 6.27 -7.70
CA ILE A 472 -7.94 5.16 -8.04
C ILE A 472 -7.41 4.50 -9.32
N LEU A 473 -6.36 3.69 -9.15
CA LEU A 473 -5.51 3.14 -10.21
C LEU A 473 -6.12 1.93 -10.92
N TYR A 474 -6.91 1.11 -10.21
CA TYR A 474 -7.30 -0.23 -10.67
C TYR A 474 -8.74 -0.33 -11.22
N ARG A 475 -9.21 0.72 -11.92
CA ARG A 475 -10.58 0.83 -12.46
C ARG A 475 -11.03 -0.36 -13.30
N ASP A 476 -10.12 -0.93 -14.09
CA ASP A 476 -10.40 -2.05 -14.98
C ASP A 476 -10.33 -3.42 -14.27
N THR A 477 -9.60 -3.50 -13.16
CA THR A 477 -9.30 -4.78 -12.48
C THR A 477 -10.35 -5.07 -11.41
N ASP A 478 -10.72 -4.06 -10.61
CA ASP A 478 -11.71 -4.20 -9.54
C ASP A 478 -12.74 -3.06 -9.58
N ARG A 479 -13.89 -3.37 -10.20
CA ARG A 479 -15.02 -2.43 -10.29
C ARG A 479 -15.71 -2.21 -8.96
N GLN A 480 -15.66 -3.16 -8.02
CA GLN A 480 -16.34 -3.03 -6.73
C GLN A 480 -15.59 -2.03 -5.84
N VAL A 481 -14.27 -2.20 -5.71
CA VAL A 481 -13.43 -1.27 -4.96
C VAL A 481 -13.45 0.11 -5.59
N THR A 482 -13.39 0.20 -6.93
CA THR A 482 -13.48 1.48 -7.64
C THR A 482 -14.78 2.23 -7.31
N ARG A 483 -15.93 1.55 -7.39
CA ARG A 483 -17.23 2.16 -7.04
C ARG A 483 -17.28 2.59 -5.58
N ARG A 484 -16.69 1.81 -4.67
CA ARG A 484 -16.57 2.21 -3.26
C ARG A 484 -15.75 3.49 -3.12
N CYS A 485 -14.55 3.57 -3.71
CA CYS A 485 -13.71 4.76 -3.64
C CYS A 485 -14.40 6.00 -4.24
N GLU A 486 -15.07 5.85 -5.39
CA GLU A 486 -15.84 6.94 -6.01
C GLU A 486 -17.01 7.38 -5.12
N ARG A 487 -17.71 6.45 -4.47
CA ARG A 487 -18.75 6.74 -3.47
C ARG A 487 -18.17 7.53 -2.29
N LEU A 488 -17.05 7.09 -1.69
CA LEU A 488 -16.38 7.81 -0.60
C LEU A 488 -16.00 9.24 -0.99
N LEU A 489 -15.47 9.44 -2.19
CA LEU A 489 -15.14 10.78 -2.71
C LEU A 489 -16.37 11.65 -2.97
N SER A 490 -17.46 11.06 -3.45
CA SER A 490 -18.72 11.77 -3.65
C SER A 490 -19.30 12.29 -2.34
N GLY A 491 -19.03 11.59 -1.23
CA GLY A 491 -19.46 11.95 0.13
C GLY A 491 -18.78 13.19 0.72
N LEU A 492 -17.73 13.74 0.10
CA LEU A 492 -17.15 15.01 0.54
C LEU A 492 -18.02 16.18 0.01
N ILE A 493 -18.70 16.92 0.88
CA ILE A 493 -19.63 18.01 0.50
C ILE A 493 -18.93 19.36 0.44
N GLU A 494 -18.24 19.73 1.52
CA GLU A 494 -17.66 21.06 1.70
C GLU A 494 -16.28 20.96 2.37
N LEU A 495 -15.37 21.84 1.98
CA LEU A 495 -14.04 21.98 2.55
C LEU A 495 -13.82 23.43 2.96
N LYS A 496 -13.50 23.66 4.24
CA LYS A 496 -13.11 24.98 4.75
C LYS A 496 -11.68 24.91 5.27
N THR A 497 -10.86 25.83 4.80
CA THR A 497 -9.45 25.90 5.20
C THR A 497 -9.08 27.28 5.67
N HIS A 498 -8.33 27.36 6.76
CA HIS A 498 -7.77 28.61 7.25
C HIS A 498 -6.32 28.42 7.70
N LEU A 499 -5.50 29.42 7.39
CA LEU A 499 -4.11 29.49 7.84
C LEU A 499 -4.03 30.41 9.06
N TYR A 500 -3.30 29.97 10.08
CA TYR A 500 -3.01 30.76 11.28
C TYR A 500 -1.62 30.41 11.79
N ASP A 501 -1.08 31.25 12.67
CA ASP A 501 0.22 31.02 13.29
C ASP A 501 0.03 30.58 14.74
N HIS A 502 0.75 29.54 15.15
CA HIS A 502 0.67 28.99 16.50
C HIS A 502 2.06 28.77 17.09
N ILE A 503 2.24 29.10 18.36
CA ILE A 503 3.52 28.93 19.06
C ILE A 503 3.46 27.63 19.86
N LEU A 504 4.23 26.62 19.43
CA LEU A 504 4.37 25.36 20.16
C LEU A 504 5.76 25.28 20.78
N LYS A 505 5.82 25.16 22.11
CA LYS A 505 7.08 25.06 22.87
C LYS A 505 8.08 26.18 22.52
N GLY A 506 7.58 27.41 22.35
CA GLY A 506 8.38 28.59 22.03
C GLY A 506 8.82 28.74 20.57
N LYS A 507 8.42 27.82 19.67
CA LYS A 507 8.68 27.92 18.23
C LYS A 507 7.40 28.30 17.47
N PRO A 508 7.43 29.31 16.60
CA PRO A 508 6.29 29.64 15.75
C PRO A 508 6.17 28.62 14.61
N TYR A 509 4.97 28.08 14.43
CA TYR A 509 4.60 27.23 13.32
C TYR A 509 3.45 27.85 12.56
N ARG A 510 3.44 27.65 11.23
CA ARG A 510 2.29 27.99 10.41
C ARG A 510 1.35 26.79 10.36
N CYS A 511 0.13 26.95 10.83
CA CYS A 511 -0.85 25.89 10.87
C CYS A 511 -1.87 26.06 9.75
N LEU A 512 -2.25 24.94 9.13
CA LEU A 512 -3.41 24.80 8.27
C LEU A 512 -4.47 24.04 9.04
N SER A 513 -5.58 24.69 9.35
CA SER A 513 -6.75 24.00 9.89
C SER A 513 -7.77 23.76 8.77
N LEU A 514 -8.16 22.50 8.66
CA LEU A 514 -8.98 21.95 7.60
C LEU A 514 -10.25 21.35 8.20
N SER A 515 -11.41 21.85 7.79
CA SER A 515 -12.71 21.35 8.21
C SER A 515 -13.46 20.75 7.02
N LEU A 516 -13.79 19.47 7.12
CA LEU A 516 -14.48 18.69 6.08
C LEU A 516 -15.93 18.41 6.49
N LEU A 517 -16.88 18.74 5.61
CA LEU A 517 -18.28 18.34 5.75
C LEU A 517 -18.55 17.09 4.91
N LEU A 518 -19.09 16.05 5.53
CA LEU A 518 -19.39 14.77 4.88
C LEU A 518 -20.89 14.52 4.77
N ASP A 519 -21.30 13.86 3.69
CA ASP A 519 -22.63 13.29 3.53
C ASP A 519 -22.68 11.88 4.13
N ASN A 520 -23.33 11.72 5.28
CA ASN A 520 -23.43 10.42 5.96
C ASN A 520 -24.12 9.34 5.09
N ALA A 521 -25.02 9.74 4.19
CA ALA A 521 -25.74 8.82 3.31
C ALA A 521 -24.81 8.13 2.27
N GLN A 522 -23.64 8.69 2.00
CA GLN A 522 -22.65 8.11 1.10
C GLN A 522 -21.73 7.11 1.77
N TYR A 523 -21.86 6.82 3.07
CA TYR A 523 -21.00 5.87 3.78
C TYR A 523 -21.78 4.65 4.27
N GLU A 524 -21.15 3.48 4.34
CA GLU A 524 -21.80 2.26 4.88
C GLU A 524 -22.03 2.35 6.40
N SER A 525 -21.15 3.08 7.08
CA SER A 525 -21.21 3.37 8.51
C SER A 525 -20.39 4.63 8.82
N GLU A 526 -20.65 5.23 9.98
CA GLU A 526 -19.82 6.32 10.52
C GLU A 526 -18.35 5.89 10.67
N GLY A 527 -18.11 4.61 10.99
CA GLY A 527 -16.77 4.02 11.04
C GLY A 527 -16.05 4.08 9.70
N GLU A 528 -16.72 3.74 8.59
CA GLU A 528 -16.11 3.81 7.24
C GLU A 528 -15.71 5.25 6.89
N ALA A 529 -16.57 6.22 7.19
CA ALA A 529 -16.28 7.64 6.99
C ALA A 529 -15.09 8.11 7.84
N PHE A 530 -15.03 7.69 9.10
CA PHE A 530 -13.93 8.00 10.01
C PHE A 530 -12.61 7.42 9.52
N VAL A 531 -12.56 6.14 9.19
CA VAL A 531 -11.33 5.49 8.69
C VAL A 531 -10.87 6.16 7.39
N PHE A 532 -11.77 6.42 6.45
CA PHE A 532 -11.43 7.11 5.20
C PHE A 532 -10.82 8.49 5.46
N THR A 533 -11.44 9.31 6.32
CA THR A 533 -10.93 10.65 6.62
C THR A 533 -9.63 10.63 7.43
N THR A 534 -9.41 9.62 8.28
CA THR A 534 -8.11 9.41 8.96
C THR A 534 -7.00 9.12 7.96
N HIS A 535 -7.23 8.31 6.92
CA HIS A 535 -6.24 8.10 5.86
C HIS A 535 -5.94 9.39 5.10
N LEU A 536 -6.97 10.22 4.81
CA LEU A 536 -6.76 11.54 4.21
C LEU A 536 -5.94 12.46 5.12
N TYR A 537 -6.21 12.43 6.43
CA TYR A 537 -5.46 13.19 7.42
C TYR A 537 -3.97 12.84 7.43
N HIS A 538 -3.60 11.56 7.30
CA HIS A 538 -2.20 11.14 7.20
C HIS A 538 -1.58 11.40 5.82
N PHE A 539 -2.40 11.50 4.76
CA PHE A 539 -1.94 11.80 3.41
C PHE A 539 -1.66 13.31 3.18
N PHE A 540 -2.55 14.20 3.62
CA PHE A 540 -2.47 15.64 3.36
C PHE A 540 -1.17 16.36 3.79
N PRO A 541 -0.43 15.93 4.83
CA PRO A 541 0.90 16.46 5.13
C PRO A 541 1.90 16.35 3.97
N PHE A 542 1.66 15.48 2.99
CA PHE A 542 2.40 15.41 1.73
C PHE A 542 2.33 16.71 0.92
N CYS A 543 1.22 17.45 1.00
CA CYS A 543 1.04 18.73 0.31
C CYS A 543 1.67 19.90 1.09
N LEU A 544 2.18 19.68 2.29
CA LEU A 544 2.65 20.72 3.20
C LEU A 544 4.17 20.71 3.35
N SER A 545 4.72 21.90 3.61
CA SER A 545 6.13 22.04 3.97
C SER A 545 6.40 21.56 5.40
N GLU A 546 7.62 21.17 5.70
CA GLU A 546 8.03 20.72 7.04
C GLU A 546 7.75 21.75 8.14
N ASN A 547 7.73 23.04 7.84
CA ASN A 547 7.48 24.07 8.84
C ASN A 547 5.98 24.31 9.08
N MET A 548 5.11 23.56 8.39
CA MET A 548 3.67 23.64 8.54
C MET A 548 3.11 22.48 9.36
N LEU A 549 2.03 22.78 10.07
CA LEU A 549 1.27 21.84 10.86
C LEU A 549 -0.16 21.72 10.31
N LEU A 550 -0.71 20.51 10.32
CA LEU A 550 -2.07 20.22 9.87
C LEU A 550 -2.96 19.82 11.05
N GLU A 551 -4.04 20.56 11.21
CA GLU A 551 -5.18 20.18 12.04
C GLU A 551 -6.38 19.87 11.14
N MET A 552 -7.11 18.80 11.46
CA MET A 552 -8.26 18.38 10.67
C MET A 552 -9.46 18.05 11.57
N SER A 553 -10.59 18.68 11.27
CA SER A 553 -11.89 18.36 11.85
C SER A 553 -12.86 17.90 10.76
N VAL A 554 -13.76 17.01 11.14
CA VAL A 554 -14.74 16.43 10.23
C VAL A 554 -16.12 16.56 10.86
N THR A 555 -17.07 17.09 10.12
CA THR A 555 -18.47 17.18 10.55
C THR A 555 -19.35 16.35 9.64
N LEU A 556 -20.26 15.57 10.22
CA LEU A 556 -21.29 14.85 9.48
C LEU A 556 -22.52 15.74 9.25
N ASN A 557 -23.13 15.62 8.07
CA ASN A 557 -24.41 16.26 7.74
C ASN A 557 -25.60 15.50 8.37
N ASP A 558 -25.57 15.32 9.69
CA ASP A 558 -26.61 14.68 10.48
C ASP A 558 -27.29 15.67 11.42
N GLU A 559 -28.47 15.32 11.94
CA GLU A 559 -29.22 16.16 12.89
C GLU A 559 -28.41 16.55 14.14
N LYS A 560 -27.48 15.68 14.55
CA LYS A 560 -26.62 15.88 15.73
C LYS A 560 -25.38 16.75 15.45
N LYS A 561 -25.06 17.04 14.18
CA LYS A 561 -23.82 17.73 13.75
C LYS A 561 -22.57 17.21 14.47
N THR A 562 -22.41 15.90 14.51
CA THR A 562 -21.25 15.25 15.14
C THR A 562 -19.97 15.80 14.51
N MET A 563 -19.05 16.27 15.35
CA MET A 563 -17.73 16.76 14.94
C MET A 563 -16.67 15.80 15.48
N TRP A 564 -15.86 15.26 14.57
CA TRP A 564 -14.68 14.48 14.89
C TRP A 564 -13.45 15.36 14.82
N HIS A 565 -12.59 15.20 15.82
CA HIS A 565 -11.26 15.80 15.83
C HIS A 565 -10.26 14.69 15.54
N LEU A 566 -9.73 14.67 14.31
CA LEU A 566 -8.78 13.63 13.89
C LEU A 566 -7.39 13.81 14.53
N SER A 567 -7.16 14.95 15.18
CA SER A 567 -5.91 15.26 15.85
C SER A 567 -6.09 15.59 17.33
N PRO A 568 -5.57 14.77 18.25
CA PRO A 568 -5.13 15.27 19.55
C PRO A 568 -3.83 16.10 19.42
N SER A 569 -3.03 15.87 18.36
CA SER A 569 -1.84 16.66 18.03
C SER A 569 -1.65 16.84 16.51
N PRO A 570 -1.23 18.04 16.05
CA PRO A 570 -1.17 18.35 14.62
C PRO A 570 -0.03 17.62 13.90
N LEU A 571 -0.28 17.18 12.66
CA LEU A 571 0.72 16.50 11.84
C LEU A 571 1.64 17.49 11.12
N LYS A 572 2.94 17.20 11.12
CA LYS A 572 3.97 18.00 10.43
C LYS A 572 4.01 17.67 8.93
N GLY A 573 4.12 18.70 8.09
CA GLY A 573 4.31 18.53 6.65
C GLY A 573 5.60 17.78 6.29
N HIS A 574 5.65 17.21 5.07
CA HIS A 574 6.73 16.31 4.66
C HIS A 574 7.77 16.97 3.76
N LYS A 575 7.42 18.07 3.09
CA LYS A 575 8.29 18.65 2.07
C LYS A 575 9.33 19.57 2.69
N SER A 576 10.60 19.21 2.50
CA SER A 576 11.69 20.15 2.77
C SER A 576 11.54 21.36 1.84
N MET A 577 11.85 22.55 2.36
CA MET A 577 11.80 23.80 1.61
C MET A 577 13.04 24.03 0.72
N ILE A 578 13.95 23.05 0.65
CA ILE A 578 15.25 23.12 -0.04
C ILE A 578 15.19 22.36 -1.36
#